data_AF-A0A2V7ZZJ0-F1
#
_entry.id   AF-A0A2V7ZZJ0-F1
#
_cell.length_a   1.000
_cell.length_b   1.000
_cell.length_c   1.000
_cell.angle_alpha   90.00
_cell.angle_beta   90.00
_cell.angle_gamma   90.00
#
_symmetry.space_group_name_H-M   'P 1'
#
loop_
_entity.id
_entity.type
_entity.pdbx_description
1 polymer ?
#
loop_
_entity_poly.entity_id
_entity_poly.type
_entity_poly.pdbx_seq_one_letter_code
_entity_poly.pdbx_strand_id
1 'polypeptide(L)'
;MSDEGPRIADEPLQFDRVVTEQHAGDASRGVAVGCESCRATIQTQYYQVNRAVVCERCRRALEAAAETPPGIAPLITAAFGGLGAGIVGAAIYFAVIAIAHLEIGIVAILIGYMVGYTVRKGAGGRGGLRFQLIAVALTYASIAMAYAPLAIKEAMTADRAPQATSRSTAASGDVPAVTSARQEPAAPESRRFLIGLAVLFAFIAALPVLVVVGSFPSGLISALIMFIGMRQAWRMTGAPVLEIFGPYQVGAEPASAIV
;
A
#
# COMPACT_ATOMS: atom_id res chain seq x y z
N MET A 1 29.29 -63.22 -21.36
CA MET A 1 30.33 -63.00 -20.34
C MET A 1 30.81 -61.58 -20.53
N SER A 2 30.58 -60.77 -19.51
CA SER A 2 30.36 -59.33 -19.58
C SER A 2 31.62 -58.49 -19.79
N ASP A 3 31.49 -57.45 -20.62
CA ASP A 3 32.30 -56.23 -20.58
C ASP A 3 31.89 -55.41 -19.35
N GLU A 4 32.85 -54.98 -18.53
CA GLU A 4 32.62 -54.01 -17.45
C GLU A 4 33.83 -53.05 -17.41
N GLY A 5 33.64 -51.87 -18.00
CA GLY A 5 34.60 -50.75 -17.91
C GLY A 5 34.61 -50.15 -16.50
N PRO A 6 35.69 -49.44 -16.10
CA PRO A 6 35.83 -48.96 -14.74
C PRO A 6 34.77 -47.89 -14.43
N ARG A 7 33.83 -48.27 -13.56
CA ARG A 7 32.81 -47.38 -13.01
C ARG A 7 33.46 -46.42 -12.03
N ILE A 8 33.64 -45.16 -12.45
CA ILE A 8 33.82 -44.02 -11.55
C ILE A 8 32.46 -43.76 -10.90
N ALA A 9 32.09 -44.56 -9.91
CA ALA A 9 30.85 -44.37 -9.17
C ALA A 9 31.09 -44.80 -7.72
N ASP A 10 30.78 -43.89 -6.79
CA ASP A 10 30.69 -44.07 -5.33
C ASP A 10 31.94 -43.76 -4.48
N GLU A 11 32.81 -42.82 -4.90
CA GLU A 11 33.70 -42.18 -3.92
C GLU A 11 32.96 -41.00 -3.25
N PRO A 12 32.67 -41.08 -1.93
CA PRO A 12 31.98 -39.99 -1.23
C PRO A 12 32.86 -38.74 -1.29
N LEU A 13 32.27 -37.60 -1.65
CA LEU A 13 32.97 -36.32 -1.72
C LEU A 13 33.69 -36.04 -0.39
N GLN A 14 35.01 -36.26 -0.34
CA GLN A 14 35.84 -36.06 0.85
C GLN A 14 36.13 -34.57 1.05
N PHE A 15 35.24 -33.88 1.76
CA PHE A 15 35.44 -32.49 2.21
C PHE A 15 36.26 -32.40 3.52
N ASP A 16 37.09 -33.41 3.83
CA ASP A 16 37.88 -33.49 5.08
C ASP A 16 39.20 -32.71 5.04
N ARG A 17 39.56 -32.10 3.90
CA ARG A 17 40.81 -31.34 3.75
C ARG A 17 40.55 -29.97 3.16
N VAL A 18 40.67 -28.93 3.99
CA VAL A 18 40.78 -27.56 3.52
C VAL A 18 42.22 -27.34 3.05
N VAL A 19 42.44 -27.28 1.74
CA VAL A 19 43.71 -26.83 1.18
C VAL A 19 43.74 -25.31 1.26
N THR A 20 44.32 -24.78 2.33
CA THR A 20 44.69 -23.37 2.42
C THR A 20 45.93 -23.18 1.56
N GLU A 21 45.76 -22.82 0.29
CA GLU A 21 46.88 -22.29 -0.53
C GLU A 21 47.28 -20.92 0.03
N GLN A 22 48.02 -20.94 1.13
CA GLN A 22 48.74 -19.80 1.66
C GLN A 22 49.82 -19.42 0.65
N HIS A 23 49.49 -18.48 -0.23
CA HIS A 23 50.48 -17.70 -0.94
C HIS A 23 51.30 -16.96 0.13
N ALA A 24 52.51 -17.47 0.42
CA ALA A 24 53.41 -17.04 1.49
C ALA A 24 53.90 -15.57 1.37
N GLY A 25 53.33 -14.76 0.47
CA GLY A 25 53.54 -13.33 0.35
C GLY A 25 52.38 -12.45 0.82
N ASP A 26 51.23 -13.02 1.22
CA ASP A 26 50.00 -12.25 1.54
C ASP A 26 49.54 -12.33 3.01
N ALA A 27 50.36 -12.89 3.91
CA ALA A 27 50.09 -12.96 5.35
C ALA A 27 49.99 -11.59 6.07
N SER A 28 50.05 -10.48 5.32
CA SER A 28 49.89 -9.11 5.81
C SER A 28 48.81 -8.31 5.07
N ARG A 29 48.17 -8.89 4.04
CA ARG A 29 46.94 -8.32 3.48
C ARG A 29 45.78 -8.98 4.20
N GLY A 30 45.39 -8.40 5.33
CA GLY A 30 44.20 -8.85 6.05
C GLY A 30 43.05 -9.05 5.07
N VAL A 31 42.30 -10.16 5.22
CA VAL A 31 41.10 -10.43 4.44
C VAL A 31 40.25 -9.17 4.51
N ALA A 32 39.96 -8.55 3.36
CA ALA A 32 39.22 -7.30 3.30
C ALA A 32 38.01 -7.49 2.39
N VAL A 33 36.84 -7.10 2.88
CA VAL A 33 35.59 -7.19 2.13
C VAL A 33 35.20 -5.80 1.64
N GLY A 34 34.79 -5.67 0.39
CA GLY A 34 34.32 -4.38 -0.16
C GLY A 34 32.88 -4.08 0.26
N CYS A 35 32.62 -2.84 0.68
CA CYS A 35 31.25 -2.34 0.84
C CYS A 35 30.60 -2.13 -0.54
N GLU A 36 29.41 -2.66 -0.79
CA GLU A 36 28.72 -2.48 -2.08
C GLU A 36 28.24 -1.03 -2.31
N SER A 37 27.92 -0.31 -1.24
CA SER A 37 27.37 1.05 -1.32
C SER A 37 28.45 2.12 -1.52
N CYS A 38 29.52 2.11 -0.74
CA CYS A 38 30.57 3.13 -0.78
C CYS A 38 31.90 2.64 -1.37
N ARG A 39 32.01 1.36 -1.71
CA ARG A 39 33.23 0.69 -2.19
C ARG A 39 34.45 0.80 -1.27
N ALA A 40 34.26 1.20 -0.02
CA ALA A 40 35.32 1.18 0.98
C ALA A 40 35.69 -0.26 1.35
N THR A 41 36.97 -0.50 1.58
CA THR A 41 37.49 -1.77 2.10
C THR A 41 37.22 -1.89 3.61
N ILE A 42 36.57 -2.98 4.01
CA ILE A 42 36.19 -3.31 5.39
C ILE A 42 37.17 -4.37 5.91
N GLN A 43 37.84 -4.08 7.03
CA GLN A 43 38.83 -4.97 7.65
C GLN A 43 38.42 -5.51 9.02
N THR A 44 37.40 -4.92 9.65
CA THR A 44 36.97 -5.29 11.02
C THR A 44 35.62 -5.98 11.00
N GLN A 45 34.54 -5.22 10.89
CA GLN A 45 33.18 -5.72 10.94
C GLN A 45 32.34 -5.24 9.74
N TYR A 46 31.52 -6.14 9.22
CA TYR A 46 30.57 -5.88 8.14
C TYR A 46 29.15 -6.30 8.55
N TYR A 47 28.17 -5.73 7.85
CA TYR A 47 26.77 -6.04 8.00
C TYR A 47 26.21 -6.50 6.66
N GLN A 48 25.19 -7.35 6.69
CA GLN A 48 24.47 -7.75 5.50
C GLN A 48 23.07 -7.14 5.54
N VAL A 49 22.74 -6.32 4.53
CA VAL A 49 21.42 -5.67 4.40
C VAL A 49 20.76 -6.16 3.12
N ASN A 50 19.65 -6.90 3.22
CA ASN A 50 18.93 -7.46 2.06
C ASN A 50 19.83 -8.18 1.03
N ARG A 51 20.84 -8.93 1.53
CA ARG A 51 21.94 -9.62 0.81
C ARG A 51 23.15 -8.77 0.37
N ALA A 52 23.12 -7.46 0.50
CA ALA A 52 24.25 -6.60 0.19
C ALA A 52 25.21 -6.48 1.39
N VAL A 53 26.53 -6.60 1.15
CA VAL A 53 27.53 -6.36 2.20
C VAL A 53 27.81 -4.86 2.34
N VAL A 54 27.61 -4.32 3.56
CA VAL A 54 27.76 -2.89 3.85
C VAL A 54 28.59 -2.63 5.11
N CYS A 55 29.28 -1.49 5.11
CA CYS A 55 29.97 -0.99 6.30
C CYS A 55 29.00 -0.30 7.27
N GLU A 56 29.42 -0.11 8.52
CA GLU A 56 28.61 0.53 9.57
C GLU A 56 28.07 1.92 9.18
N ARG A 57 28.86 2.72 8.45
CA ARG A 57 28.42 4.04 7.98
C ARG A 57 27.29 3.94 6.96
N CYS A 58 27.42 3.04 5.99
CA CYS A 58 26.39 2.80 4.98
C CYS A 58 25.13 2.21 5.61
N ARG A 59 25.29 1.30 6.59
CA ARG A 59 24.17 0.77 7.38
C ARG A 59 23.37 1.90 8.03
N ARG A 60 24.00 2.77 8.82
CA ARG A 60 23.30 3.90 9.47
C ARG A 60 22.64 4.84 8.46
N ALA A 61 23.29 5.08 7.33
CA ALA A 61 22.72 5.90 6.26
C ALA A 61 21.48 5.25 5.62
N LEU A 62 21.48 3.92 5.45
CA LEU A 62 20.34 3.16 4.94
C LEU A 62 19.20 3.08 5.97
N GLU A 63 19.51 2.87 7.25
CA GLU A 63 18.56 2.90 8.36
C GLU A 63 17.87 4.28 8.42
N ALA A 64 18.65 5.37 8.44
CA ALA A 64 18.11 6.74 8.43
C ALA A 64 17.31 7.05 7.15
N ALA A 65 17.64 6.44 6.01
CA ALA A 65 16.87 6.60 4.79
C ALA A 65 15.56 5.79 4.80
N ALA A 66 15.51 4.67 5.53
CA ALA A 66 14.32 3.83 5.68
C ALA A 66 13.34 4.34 6.74
N GLU A 67 13.83 5.13 7.70
CA GLU A 67 12.98 5.74 8.73
C GLU A 67 11.88 6.62 8.13
N THR A 68 10.69 6.51 8.71
CA THR A 68 9.56 7.34 8.33
C THR A 68 9.87 8.80 8.70
N PRO A 69 9.85 9.75 7.73
CA PRO A 69 10.34 11.11 7.98
C PRO A 69 9.47 11.82 9.03
N PRO A 70 10.01 12.37 10.12
CA PRO A 70 9.17 13.06 11.11
C PRO A 70 8.50 14.30 10.50
N GLY A 71 7.32 14.66 11.02
CA GLY A 71 6.61 15.89 10.66
C GLY A 71 5.47 15.73 9.64
N ILE A 72 4.72 16.83 9.48
CA ILE A 72 3.45 16.92 8.74
C ILE A 72 3.68 17.32 7.27
N ALA A 73 4.76 18.03 6.96
CA ALA A 73 5.07 18.49 5.59
C ALA A 73 5.06 17.35 4.54
N PRO A 74 5.78 16.22 4.72
CA PRO A 74 5.74 15.13 3.73
C PRO A 74 4.36 14.47 3.67
N LEU A 75 3.59 14.51 4.76
CA LEU A 75 2.23 13.99 4.82
C LEU A 75 1.27 14.81 3.94
N ILE A 76 1.37 16.13 4.03
CA ILE A 76 0.56 17.06 3.23
C ILE A 76 0.88 16.90 1.75
N THR A 77 2.17 16.89 1.37
CA THR A 77 2.58 16.70 -0.03
C THR A 77 2.10 15.37 -0.58
N ALA A 78 2.21 14.29 0.19
CA ALA A 78 1.69 12.99 -0.18
C ALA A 78 0.16 12.97 -0.31
N ALA A 79 -0.56 13.64 0.60
CA ALA A 79 -2.02 13.73 0.56
C ALA A 79 -2.52 14.50 -0.67
N PHE A 80 -1.91 15.64 -1.02
CA PHE A 80 -2.27 16.39 -2.22
C PHE A 80 -1.96 15.61 -3.51
N GLY A 81 -0.81 14.92 -3.56
CA GLY A 81 -0.49 14.04 -4.68
C GLY A 81 -1.47 12.87 -4.82
N GLY A 82 -1.89 12.26 -3.71
CA GLY A 82 -2.93 11.24 -3.67
C GLY A 82 -4.29 11.77 -4.11
N LEU A 83 -4.66 12.97 -3.68
CA LEU A 83 -5.95 13.60 -4.01
C LEU A 83 -6.04 13.92 -5.50
N GLY A 84 -4.96 14.49 -6.07
CA GLY A 84 -4.86 14.70 -7.51
C GLY A 84 -4.98 13.40 -8.30
N ALA A 85 -4.28 12.35 -7.88
CA ALA A 85 -4.39 11.03 -8.51
C ALA A 85 -5.80 10.43 -8.39
N GLY A 86 -6.49 10.64 -7.27
CA GLY A 86 -7.87 10.23 -7.07
C GLY A 86 -8.83 10.91 -8.04
N ILE A 87 -8.69 12.23 -8.23
CA ILE A 87 -9.50 13.01 -9.19
C ILE A 87 -9.26 12.53 -10.62
N VAL A 88 -8.00 12.33 -11.01
CA VAL A 88 -7.67 11.77 -12.32
C VAL A 88 -8.25 10.36 -12.49
N GLY A 89 -8.18 9.54 -11.45
CA GLY A 89 -8.78 8.21 -11.41
C GLY A 89 -10.30 8.23 -11.62
N ALA A 90 -11.01 9.16 -10.98
CA ALA A 90 -12.45 9.35 -11.16
C ALA A 90 -12.80 9.82 -12.59
N ALA A 91 -11.98 10.68 -13.19
CA ALA A 91 -12.14 11.10 -14.58
C ALA A 91 -11.94 9.92 -15.55
N ILE A 92 -10.91 9.09 -15.33
CA ILE A 92 -10.67 7.86 -16.10
C ILE A 92 -11.87 6.91 -15.98
N TYR A 93 -12.38 6.73 -14.76
CA TYR A 93 -13.56 5.90 -14.50
C TYR A 93 -14.77 6.34 -15.32
N PHE A 94 -15.06 7.65 -15.36
CA PHE A 94 -16.15 8.18 -16.15
C PHE A 94 -15.96 7.95 -17.66
N ALA A 95 -14.74 8.16 -18.17
CA ALA A 95 -14.42 7.92 -19.56
C ALA A 95 -14.58 6.43 -19.95
N VAL A 96 -14.16 5.50 -19.09
CA VAL A 96 -14.29 4.05 -19.34
C VAL A 96 -15.75 3.61 -19.36
N ILE A 97 -16.58 4.12 -18.43
CA ILE A 97 -18.03 3.83 -18.44
C ILE A 97 -18.69 4.31 -19.73
N ALA A 98 -18.31 5.50 -20.21
CA ALA A 98 -18.91 6.08 -21.40
C ALA A 98 -18.58 5.33 -22.70
N ILE A 99 -17.44 4.64 -22.76
CA ILE A 99 -16.93 4.03 -24.00
C ILE A 99 -17.06 2.51 -24.00
N ALA A 100 -16.74 1.86 -22.88
CA ALA A 100 -16.39 0.43 -22.90
C ALA A 100 -17.44 -0.50 -22.28
N HIS A 101 -18.39 0.01 -21.49
CA HIS A 101 -19.35 -0.81 -20.72
C HIS A 101 -18.70 -1.99 -19.96
N LEU A 102 -17.40 -1.89 -19.66
CA LEU A 102 -16.59 -2.96 -19.07
C LEU A 102 -16.77 -3.04 -17.56
N GLU A 103 -16.50 -4.23 -17.02
CA GLU A 103 -16.58 -4.51 -15.59
C GLU A 103 -15.73 -3.54 -14.75
N ILE A 104 -16.36 -3.03 -13.70
CA ILE A 104 -15.92 -1.93 -12.83
C ILE A 104 -14.60 -2.22 -12.07
N GLY A 105 -14.21 -3.48 -11.98
CA GLY A 105 -13.13 -3.94 -11.11
C GLY A 105 -11.71 -3.51 -11.49
N ILE A 106 -11.36 -3.58 -12.78
CA ILE A 106 -9.99 -3.26 -13.23
C ILE A 106 -9.63 -1.80 -12.96
N VAL A 107 -10.62 -0.91 -13.07
CA VAL A 107 -10.39 0.53 -12.85
C VAL A 107 -10.09 0.81 -11.38
N ALA A 108 -10.71 0.09 -10.44
CA ALA A 108 -10.43 0.25 -9.00
C ALA A 108 -8.96 -0.12 -8.66
N ILE A 109 -8.42 -1.17 -9.28
CA ILE A 109 -7.01 -1.56 -9.15
C ILE A 109 -6.09 -0.47 -9.68
N LEU A 110 -6.40 0.07 -10.86
CA LEU A 110 -5.64 1.17 -11.46
C LEU A 110 -5.61 2.42 -10.57
N ILE A 111 -6.78 2.82 -10.03
CA ILE A 111 -6.90 3.97 -9.14
C ILE A 111 -6.07 3.74 -7.86
N GLY A 112 -6.22 2.58 -7.23
CA GLY A 112 -5.44 2.22 -6.04
C GLY A 112 -3.93 2.24 -6.26
N TYR A 113 -3.48 1.76 -7.42
CA TYR A 113 -2.08 1.84 -7.83
C TYR A 113 -1.61 3.29 -8.01
N MET A 114 -2.37 4.11 -8.75
CA MET A 114 -2.01 5.51 -9.01
C MET A 114 -1.94 6.32 -7.71
N VAL A 115 -2.95 6.20 -6.84
CA VAL A 115 -2.98 6.90 -5.54
C VAL A 115 -1.85 6.42 -4.64
N GLY A 116 -1.63 5.11 -4.51
CA GLY A 116 -0.52 4.57 -3.72
C GLY A 116 0.84 5.07 -4.21
N TYR A 117 1.02 5.14 -5.53
CA TYR A 117 2.27 5.59 -6.15
C TYR A 117 2.54 7.07 -5.88
N THR A 118 1.54 7.93 -6.07
CA THR A 118 1.70 9.36 -5.83
C THR A 118 1.89 9.69 -4.36
N VAL A 119 1.20 8.98 -3.45
CA VAL A 119 1.41 9.13 -2.00
C VAL A 119 2.84 8.71 -1.62
N ARG A 120 3.33 7.58 -2.13
CA ARG A 120 4.71 7.14 -1.87
C ARG A 120 5.74 8.12 -2.44
N LYS A 121 5.50 8.64 -3.65
CA LYS A 121 6.37 9.64 -4.29
C LYS A 121 6.38 10.94 -3.49
N GLY A 122 5.22 11.41 -3.02
CA GLY A 122 5.10 12.61 -2.18
C GLY A 122 5.76 12.46 -0.81
N ALA A 123 5.85 11.23 -0.29
CA ALA A 123 6.61 10.90 0.92
C ALA A 123 8.13 10.78 0.69
N GLY A 124 8.63 11.01 -0.53
CA GLY A 124 10.04 10.93 -0.88
C GLY A 124 10.57 9.49 -0.96
N GLY A 125 9.72 8.54 -1.34
CA GLY A 125 10.09 7.12 -1.45
C GLY A 125 10.09 6.37 -0.11
N ARG A 126 9.89 7.09 1.00
CA ARG A 126 9.81 6.54 2.35
C ARG A 126 8.37 6.17 2.68
N GLY A 127 8.20 5.02 3.33
CA GLY A 127 6.89 4.51 3.72
C GLY A 127 6.62 4.62 5.22
N GLY A 128 5.44 4.17 5.64
CA GLY A 128 5.06 4.06 7.04
C GLY A 128 3.54 4.03 7.24
N LEU A 129 3.09 3.59 8.40
CA LEU A 129 1.66 3.37 8.72
C LEU A 129 0.77 4.58 8.42
N ARG A 130 1.24 5.80 8.74
CA ARG A 130 0.49 7.03 8.46
C ARG A 130 0.27 7.29 6.96
N PHE A 131 1.24 6.95 6.11
CA PHE A 131 1.11 7.09 4.66
C PHE A 131 0.20 5.99 4.09
N GLN A 132 0.25 4.79 4.69
CA GLN A 132 -0.65 3.69 4.34
C GLN A 132 -2.12 4.03 4.66
N LEU A 133 -2.39 4.57 5.84
CA LEU A 133 -3.73 5.00 6.24
C LEU A 133 -4.26 6.10 5.30
N ILE A 134 -3.44 7.10 4.98
CA ILE A 134 -3.82 8.16 4.05
C ILE A 134 -4.08 7.60 2.65
N ALA A 135 -3.20 6.75 2.12
CA ALA A 135 -3.41 6.13 0.81
C ALA A 135 -4.71 5.34 0.76
N VAL A 136 -5.00 4.54 1.79
CA VAL A 136 -6.25 3.77 1.87
C VAL A 136 -7.46 4.70 1.99
N ALA A 137 -7.42 5.71 2.84
CA ALA A 137 -8.51 6.67 3.01
C ALA A 137 -8.82 7.44 1.71
N LEU A 138 -7.78 7.89 0.99
CA LEU A 138 -7.92 8.58 -0.30
C LEU A 138 -8.43 7.66 -1.40
N THR A 139 -7.95 6.41 -1.44
CA THR A 139 -8.42 5.42 -2.40
C THR A 139 -9.90 5.11 -2.15
N TYR A 140 -10.29 4.94 -0.90
CA TYR A 140 -11.68 4.72 -0.52
C TYR A 140 -12.57 5.92 -0.88
N ALA A 141 -12.11 7.14 -0.56
CA ALA A 141 -12.83 8.38 -0.90
C ALA A 141 -13.02 8.54 -2.41
N SER A 142 -11.98 8.25 -3.20
CA SER A 142 -12.04 8.30 -4.67
C SER A 142 -13.06 7.31 -5.22
N ILE A 143 -13.02 6.06 -4.72
CA ILE A 143 -13.97 5.05 -5.16
C ILE A 143 -15.39 5.43 -4.75
N ALA A 144 -15.61 5.85 -3.51
CA ALA A 144 -16.92 6.30 -3.03
C ALA A 144 -17.50 7.43 -3.89
N MET A 145 -16.67 8.41 -4.28
CA MET A 145 -17.06 9.50 -5.18
C MET A 145 -17.38 8.98 -6.60
N ALA A 146 -16.68 7.97 -7.10
CA ALA A 146 -16.95 7.34 -8.39
C ALA A 146 -18.30 6.59 -8.42
N TYR A 147 -18.73 6.00 -7.29
CA TYR A 147 -20.02 5.32 -7.17
C TYR A 147 -21.22 6.27 -6.93
N ALA A 148 -20.98 7.47 -6.39
CA ALA A 148 -22.03 8.45 -6.10
C ALA A 148 -22.98 8.75 -7.29
N PRO A 149 -22.52 9.04 -8.52
CA PRO A 149 -23.42 9.33 -9.64
C PRO A 149 -24.26 8.13 -10.09
N LEU A 150 -23.79 6.89 -9.88
CA LEU A 150 -24.56 5.68 -10.18
C LEU A 150 -25.70 5.52 -9.17
N ALA A 151 -25.41 5.65 -7.88
CA ALA A 151 -26.42 5.58 -6.81
C ALA A 151 -27.45 6.72 -6.89
N ILE A 152 -27.02 7.93 -7.23
CA ILE A 152 -27.93 9.08 -7.40
C ILE A 152 -28.87 8.87 -8.59
N LYS A 153 -28.38 8.32 -9.70
CA LYS A 153 -29.24 7.99 -10.85
C LYS A 153 -30.27 6.94 -10.48
N GLU A 154 -29.89 5.88 -9.78
CA GLU A 154 -30.82 4.87 -9.28
C GLU A 154 -31.89 5.49 -8.37
N ALA A 155 -31.50 6.37 -7.43
CA ALA A 155 -32.42 7.08 -6.55
C ALA A 155 -33.36 8.05 -7.29
N MET A 156 -32.86 8.78 -8.30
CA MET A 156 -33.67 9.70 -9.11
C MET A 156 -34.60 8.98 -10.09
N THR A 157 -34.24 7.78 -10.55
CA THR A 157 -35.12 6.95 -11.38
C THR A 157 -36.16 6.19 -10.55
N ALA A 158 -35.91 5.96 -9.26
CA ALA A 158 -36.87 5.34 -8.35
C ALA A 158 -38.15 6.17 -8.16
N ASP A 159 -38.10 7.49 -8.38
CA ASP A 159 -39.27 8.38 -8.34
C ASP A 159 -40.12 8.37 -9.64
N ARG A 160 -39.70 7.68 -10.72
CA ARG A 160 -40.41 7.63 -12.02
C ARG A 160 -40.55 6.21 -12.60
N ALA A 161 -41.21 5.28 -11.91
CA ALA A 161 -42.03 4.18 -12.47
C ALA A 161 -42.43 3.15 -11.37
N PRO A 162 -43.61 2.49 -11.46
CA PRO A 162 -44.05 1.54 -10.45
C PRO A 162 -43.37 0.17 -10.62
N GLN A 163 -42.48 -0.15 -9.67
CA GLN A 163 -42.06 -1.47 -9.17
C GLN A 163 -42.04 -2.70 -10.11
N ALA A 164 -40.83 -3.06 -10.50
CA ALA A 164 -40.16 -4.29 -10.04
C ALA A 164 -38.79 -3.84 -9.48
N THR A 165 -38.52 -3.78 -8.17
CA THR A 165 -38.92 -4.66 -7.07
C THR A 165 -39.40 -3.85 -5.86
N SER A 166 -40.69 -4.02 -5.55
CA SER A 166 -41.42 -3.91 -4.26
C SER A 166 -41.15 -2.70 -3.34
N ARG A 167 -41.98 -1.64 -3.28
CA ARG A 167 -43.43 -1.48 -2.97
C ARG A 167 -43.75 -1.56 -1.47
N SER A 168 -43.92 -0.39 -0.83
CA SER A 168 -45.04 -0.03 0.07
C SER A 168 -44.72 1.28 0.83
N THR A 169 -45.57 2.27 1.11
CA THR A 169 -46.89 2.74 0.64
C THR A 169 -47.09 4.12 1.30
N ALA A 170 -47.69 5.08 0.58
CA ALA A 170 -48.06 6.40 1.06
C ALA A 170 -49.26 6.38 2.01
N ALA A 171 -49.39 7.39 2.88
CA ALA A 171 -50.70 7.93 3.30
C ALA A 171 -50.58 9.40 3.74
N SER A 172 -51.33 10.25 3.05
CA SER A 172 -51.43 11.70 3.18
C SER A 172 -52.28 12.16 4.37
N GLY A 173 -52.09 13.40 4.81
CA GLY A 173 -53.01 14.16 5.66
C GLY A 173 -52.66 15.66 5.62
N ASP A 174 -53.69 16.47 5.36
CA ASP A 174 -53.66 17.82 4.78
C ASP A 174 -53.66 19.00 5.80
N VAL A 175 -52.83 20.04 5.53
CA VAL A 175 -52.90 21.52 5.72
C VAL A 175 -53.17 22.21 7.12
N PRO A 176 -53.02 23.56 7.28
CA PRO A 176 -51.85 24.33 7.77
C PRO A 176 -52.08 25.15 9.09
N ALA A 177 -51.01 25.68 9.73
CA ALA A 177 -50.97 27.03 10.35
C ALA A 177 -49.67 27.32 11.14
N VAL A 178 -48.83 28.21 10.58
CA VAL A 178 -48.27 29.46 11.16
C VAL A 178 -47.82 29.52 12.65
N THR A 179 -46.56 29.98 12.83
CA THR A 179 -45.95 30.65 14.02
C THR A 179 -45.48 29.73 15.16
N SER A 180 -44.30 29.85 15.79
CA SER A 180 -43.36 30.96 15.97
C SER A 180 -41.93 30.45 16.18
N ALA A 181 -40.97 31.26 15.78
CA ALA A 181 -39.54 31.04 15.99
C ALA A 181 -39.15 30.92 17.48
N ARG A 182 -38.34 29.90 17.79
CA ARG A 182 -37.34 29.95 18.87
C ARG A 182 -35.97 29.79 18.23
N GLN A 183 -35.36 30.93 17.92
CA GLN A 183 -34.05 31.04 17.33
C GLN A 183 -33.01 31.08 18.47
N GLU A 184 -32.19 30.04 18.58
CA GLU A 184 -31.06 29.96 19.54
C GLU A 184 -29.91 29.14 18.91
N PRO A 185 -28.66 29.42 19.32
CA PRO A 185 -27.77 30.43 18.77
C PRO A 185 -26.99 29.94 17.53
N ALA A 186 -26.56 30.90 16.71
CA ALA A 186 -25.73 30.67 15.54
C ALA A 186 -24.35 30.10 15.94
N ALA A 187 -24.19 28.79 15.81
CA ALA A 187 -22.85 28.21 15.63
C ALA A 187 -22.27 28.78 14.32
N PRO A 188 -20.95 29.07 14.26
CA PRO A 188 -20.35 29.70 13.09
C PRO A 188 -20.72 28.89 11.85
N GLU A 189 -21.15 29.58 10.79
CA GLU A 189 -21.67 29.00 9.56
C GLU A 189 -20.72 27.94 8.98
N SER A 190 -19.41 28.14 9.19
CA SER A 190 -18.35 27.19 8.89
C SER A 190 -18.46 25.86 9.63
N ARG A 191 -18.83 25.83 10.92
CA ARG A 191 -18.98 24.59 11.68
C ARG A 191 -20.21 23.79 11.24
N ARG A 192 -21.32 24.47 10.92
CA ARG A 192 -22.52 23.81 10.37
C ARG A 192 -22.28 23.29 8.95
N PHE A 193 -21.57 24.06 8.12
CA PHE A 193 -21.13 23.62 6.79
C PHE A 193 -20.15 22.45 6.86
N LEU A 194 -19.18 22.47 7.77
CA LEU A 194 -18.24 21.36 7.99
C LEU A 194 -18.94 20.10 8.50
N ILE A 195 -19.92 20.24 9.40
CA ILE A 195 -20.74 19.11 9.86
C ILE A 195 -21.57 18.57 8.69
N GLY A 196 -22.20 19.43 7.88
CA GLY A 196 -22.96 19.02 6.70
C GLY A 196 -22.09 18.29 5.66
N LEU A 197 -20.88 18.81 5.38
CA LEU A 197 -19.91 18.17 4.48
C LEU A 197 -19.39 16.85 5.05
N ALA A 198 -19.16 16.77 6.35
CA ALA A 198 -18.76 15.52 7.01
C ALA A 198 -19.87 14.46 6.95
N VAL A 199 -21.13 14.85 7.15
CA VAL A 199 -22.30 13.96 7.03
C VAL A 199 -22.49 13.51 5.58
N LEU A 200 -22.36 14.42 4.60
CA LEU A 200 -22.42 14.08 3.18
C LEU A 200 -21.28 13.13 2.78
N PHE A 201 -20.06 13.40 3.23
CA PHE A 201 -18.91 12.53 2.98
C PHE A 201 -19.09 11.17 3.63
N ALA A 202 -19.60 11.11 4.87
CA ALA A 202 -19.92 9.85 5.55
C ALA A 202 -21.02 9.06 4.82
N PHE A 203 -22.03 9.74 4.28
CA PHE A 203 -23.08 9.11 3.47
C PHE A 203 -22.52 8.55 2.16
N ILE A 204 -21.72 9.35 1.43
CA ILE A 204 -21.03 8.90 0.20
C ILE A 204 -20.09 7.73 0.50
N ALA A 205 -19.35 7.79 1.61
CA ALA A 205 -18.49 6.73 2.10
C ALA A 205 -19.26 5.47 2.51
N ALA A 206 -20.54 5.56 2.88
CA ALA A 206 -21.37 4.39 3.20
C ALA A 206 -21.99 3.72 1.96
N LEU A 207 -22.13 4.45 0.83
CA LEU A 207 -22.73 3.93 -0.40
C LEU A 207 -22.06 2.66 -0.94
N PRO A 208 -20.71 2.56 -1.04
CA PRO A 208 -20.06 1.35 -1.54
C PRO A 208 -20.41 0.12 -0.68
N VAL A 209 -20.53 0.30 0.64
CA VAL A 209 -20.89 -0.80 1.56
C VAL A 209 -22.35 -1.21 1.36
N LEU A 210 -23.25 -0.23 1.18
CA LEU A 210 -24.67 -0.50 0.92
C LEU A 210 -24.89 -1.25 -0.41
N VAL A 211 -24.17 -0.89 -1.48
CA VAL A 211 -24.21 -1.59 -2.76
C VAL A 211 -23.70 -3.03 -2.62
N VAL A 212 -22.61 -3.23 -1.87
CA VAL A 212 -22.05 -4.57 -1.63
C VAL A 212 -23.03 -5.46 -0.85
N VAL A 213 -23.70 -4.93 0.17
CA VAL A 213 -24.61 -5.69 1.04
C VAL A 213 -25.99 -5.89 0.39
N GLY A 214 -26.46 -4.94 -0.41
CA GLY A 214 -27.76 -5.00 -1.09
C GLY A 214 -27.80 -5.91 -2.32
N SER A 215 -26.64 -6.25 -2.90
CA SER A 215 -26.54 -6.95 -4.18
C SER A 215 -25.81 -8.29 -4.09
N PHE A 216 -26.25 -9.20 -3.21
CA PHE A 216 -25.74 -10.60 -3.25
C PHE A 216 -26.27 -11.30 -4.51
N PRO A 217 -25.42 -11.91 -5.38
CA PRO A 217 -24.01 -12.30 -5.22
C PRO A 217 -22.95 -11.39 -5.89
N SER A 218 -23.34 -10.43 -6.73
CA SER A 218 -22.42 -9.58 -7.51
C SER A 218 -21.65 -8.53 -6.68
N GLY A 219 -22.23 -8.10 -5.55
CA GLY A 219 -21.62 -7.18 -4.60
C GLY A 219 -20.37 -7.75 -3.93
N LEU A 220 -20.32 -9.07 -3.73
CA LEU A 220 -19.18 -9.76 -3.13
C LEU A 220 -17.93 -9.71 -4.02
N ILE A 221 -18.12 -9.85 -5.33
CA ILE A 221 -17.05 -9.71 -6.32
C ILE A 221 -16.52 -8.28 -6.31
N SER A 222 -17.40 -7.29 -6.28
CA SER A 222 -17.03 -5.86 -6.21
C SER A 222 -16.26 -5.53 -4.92
N ALA A 223 -16.69 -6.08 -3.78
CA ALA A 223 -16.02 -5.91 -2.50
C ALA A 223 -14.61 -6.51 -2.51
N LEU A 224 -14.45 -7.70 -3.09
CA LEU A 224 -13.14 -8.36 -3.19
C LEU A 224 -12.17 -7.54 -4.05
N ILE A 225 -12.64 -7.00 -5.18
CA ILE A 225 -11.79 -6.20 -6.07
C ILE A 225 -11.40 -4.88 -5.41
N MET A 226 -12.34 -4.23 -4.73
CA MET A 226 -12.07 -3.02 -3.96
C MET A 226 -11.06 -3.27 -2.84
N PHE A 227 -11.19 -4.40 -2.16
CA PHE A 227 -10.22 -4.85 -1.16
C PHE A 227 -8.82 -5.07 -1.77
N ILE A 228 -8.73 -5.67 -2.96
CA ILE A 228 -7.45 -5.87 -3.66
C ILE A 228 -6.81 -4.53 -4.02
N GLY A 229 -7.56 -3.59 -4.58
CA GLY A 229 -7.05 -2.25 -4.93
C GLY A 229 -6.55 -1.49 -3.69
N MET A 230 -7.28 -1.57 -2.58
CA MET A 230 -6.90 -0.95 -1.32
C MET A 230 -5.66 -1.62 -0.70
N ARG A 231 -5.59 -2.96 -0.75
CA ARG A 231 -4.42 -3.73 -0.30
C ARG A 231 -3.18 -3.40 -1.13
N GLN A 232 -3.34 -3.12 -2.41
CA GLN A 232 -2.25 -2.70 -3.28
C GLN A 232 -1.72 -1.32 -2.89
N ALA A 233 -2.60 -0.35 -2.66
CA ALA A 233 -2.23 0.98 -2.16
C ALA A 233 -1.51 0.90 -0.81
N TRP A 234 -2.01 0.05 0.11
CA TRP A 234 -1.40 -0.20 1.41
C TRP A 234 0.00 -0.80 1.31
N ARG A 235 0.17 -1.86 0.49
CA ARG A 235 1.48 -2.50 0.31
C ARG A 235 2.49 -1.56 -0.34
N MET A 236 2.05 -0.73 -1.27
CA MET A 236 2.95 0.19 -1.97
C MET A 236 3.52 1.27 -1.05
N THR A 237 2.74 1.73 -0.07
CA THR A 237 3.12 2.81 0.86
C THR A 237 3.74 2.32 2.17
N GLY A 238 3.96 1.00 2.30
CA GLY A 238 4.63 0.40 3.45
C GLY A 238 6.09 0.82 3.59
N ALA A 239 6.58 0.86 4.83
CA ALA A 239 7.98 1.11 5.12
C ALA A 239 8.86 -0.02 4.54
N PRO A 240 10.02 0.29 3.95
CA PRO A 240 10.95 -0.74 3.50
C PRO A 240 11.47 -1.51 4.72
N VAL A 241 11.29 -2.84 4.71
CA VAL A 241 11.87 -3.71 5.72
C VAL A 241 13.35 -3.89 5.38
N LEU A 242 14.23 -3.43 6.27
CA LEU A 242 15.66 -3.68 6.18
C LEU A 242 15.97 -4.90 7.05
N GLU A 243 16.26 -6.04 6.42
CA GLU A 243 16.80 -7.18 7.13
C GLU A 243 18.29 -6.96 7.32
N ILE A 244 18.70 -6.70 8.57
CA ILE A 244 20.07 -6.39 8.94
C ILE A 244 20.63 -7.55 9.73
N PHE A 245 21.66 -8.20 9.18
CA PHE A 245 22.37 -9.29 9.85
C PHE A 245 23.80 -8.87 10.19
N GLY A 246 24.32 -9.38 11.32
CA GLY A 246 25.64 -9.05 11.86
C GLY A 246 25.57 -8.49 13.29
N PRO A 247 26.68 -7.94 13.83
CA PRO A 247 27.96 -7.71 13.15
C PRO A 247 28.71 -9.01 12.84
N TYR A 248 29.19 -9.14 11.60
CA TYR A 248 30.10 -10.21 11.21
C TYR A 248 31.53 -9.66 11.20
N GLN A 249 32.47 -10.41 11.78
CA GLN A 249 33.88 -10.06 11.77
C GLN A 249 34.53 -10.57 10.48
N VAL A 250 35.40 -9.78 9.88
CA VAL A 250 36.14 -10.20 8.70
C VAL A 250 37.24 -11.17 9.12
N GLY A 251 37.24 -12.37 8.54
CA GLY A 251 38.22 -13.41 8.87
C GLY A 251 37.96 -14.13 10.21
N ALA A 252 36.78 -13.99 10.82
CA ALA A 252 36.42 -14.83 11.96
C ALA A 252 36.29 -16.29 11.52
N GLU A 253 37.05 -17.18 12.16
CA GLU A 253 36.84 -18.61 12.08
C GLU A 253 35.44 -18.95 12.64
N PRO A 254 34.71 -19.90 12.04
CA PRO A 254 33.44 -20.35 12.59
C PRO A 254 33.69 -20.80 14.03
N ALA A 255 32.97 -20.21 14.99
CA ALA A 255 33.10 -20.57 16.40
C ALA A 255 32.84 -22.07 16.53
N SER A 256 33.90 -22.85 16.69
CA SER A 256 33.83 -24.29 16.93
C SER A 256 32.88 -24.51 18.10
N ALA A 257 31.74 -25.13 17.81
CA ALA A 257 30.78 -25.51 18.82
C ALA A 257 31.50 -26.41 19.83
N ILE A 258 31.71 -25.89 21.03
CA ILE A 258 32.19 -26.67 22.16
C ILE A 258 31.05 -27.65 22.49
N VAL A 259 31.21 -28.90 22.05
CA VAL A 259 30.41 -30.06 22.49
C VAL A 259 31.20 -30.78 23.56
#